data_AF-A0A9N9KQL7-F1
#
_entry.id   AF-A0A9N9KQL7-F1
#
_cell.length_a   1.000
_cell.length_b   1.000
_cell.length_c   1.000
_cell.angle_alpha   90.00
_cell.angle_beta   90.00
_cell.angle_gamma   90.00
#
_symmetry.space_group_name_H-M   'P 1'
#
loop_
_entity.id
_entity.type
_entity.pdbx_description
1 polymer ?
#
loop_
_entity_poly.entity_id
_entity_poly.type
_entity_poly.pdbx_seq_one_letter_code
_entity_poly.pdbx_strand_id
1 'polypeptide(L)'
;MYQGLQISEVPVMEVDRWQREGLLVENIKKEFLKLPEDMRGGYFPWFLKNTHIFDASFKSDSLSPETYRPFLEEARTYLSPEDQQVENWKGVDPEAKFESFELLRMVLMGNGPDPLQDLWVAFGFCACQSELEENFLGGTFLMLLNHSVRGAIKCTFDKFWRAHHTGQLTSLMDSYNLKINPRVKRFWSSPEERKFSVWDLKQFLAINEPAKLDELRFQSIRLDYGFMNCRGLEDICTLMEIYKRLLLVVDPLELHQACIKGRLFEFANPYHEMKPEYKRLMTNIYPLERYPE
;
A
#
# COMPACT_ATOMS: atom_id res chain seq x y z
N MET A 1 -9.47 -10.30 2.15
CA MET A 1 -10.58 -11.09 1.56
C MET A 1 -10.78 -12.43 2.31
N TYR A 2 -11.19 -12.44 3.59
CA TYR A 2 -11.25 -13.70 4.39
C TYR A 2 -12.45 -13.83 5.35
N GLN A 3 -13.51 -13.05 5.17
CA GLN A 3 -14.66 -13.08 6.10
C GLN A 3 -15.36 -14.45 6.19
N GLY A 4 -15.29 -15.28 5.14
CA GLY A 4 -15.90 -16.61 5.16
C GLY A 4 -15.11 -17.66 5.97
N LEU A 5 -13.81 -17.50 6.17
CA LEU A 5 -13.01 -18.40 7.03
C LEU A 5 -13.23 -18.12 8.53
N GLN A 6 -13.71 -16.92 8.88
CA GLN A 6 -14.14 -16.61 10.24
C GLN A 6 -15.38 -17.43 10.66
N ILE A 7 -16.23 -17.82 9.71
CA ILE A 7 -17.40 -18.68 9.96
C ILE A 7 -16.97 -20.12 10.26
N SER A 8 -15.86 -20.57 9.67
CA SER A 8 -15.27 -21.90 9.89
C SER A 8 -14.28 -21.93 11.07
N GLU A 9 -14.25 -20.89 11.92
CA GLU A 9 -13.37 -20.76 13.09
C GLU A 9 -11.87 -20.97 12.81
N VAL A 10 -11.41 -20.75 11.57
CA VAL A 10 -10.00 -20.90 11.22
C VAL A 10 -9.21 -19.73 11.84
N PRO A 11 -8.22 -19.99 12.71
CA PRO A 11 -7.41 -18.93 13.30
C PRO A 11 -6.64 -18.14 12.25
N VAL A 12 -6.53 -16.82 12.42
CA VAL A 12 -5.78 -15.94 11.50
C VAL A 12 -4.32 -16.39 11.33
N MET A 13 -3.70 -16.89 12.40
CA MET A 13 -2.34 -17.45 12.36
C MET A 13 -2.22 -18.69 11.47
N GLU A 14 -3.28 -19.47 11.35
CA GLU A 14 -3.31 -20.66 10.52
C GLU A 14 -3.47 -20.29 9.04
N VAL A 15 -4.23 -19.23 8.75
CA VAL A 15 -4.32 -18.64 7.40
C VAL A 15 -2.97 -18.07 6.95
N ASP A 16 -2.27 -17.33 7.83
CA ASP A 16 -0.91 -16.83 7.56
C ASP A 16 0.08 -17.98 7.31
N ARG A 17 -0.01 -19.06 8.09
CA ARG A 17 0.78 -20.28 7.86
C ARG A 17 0.50 -20.87 6.47
N TRP A 18 -0.76 -21.02 6.09
CA TRP A 18 -1.13 -21.56 4.77
C TRP A 18 -0.61 -20.69 3.63
N GLN A 19 -0.61 -19.37 3.82
CA GLN A 19 -0.07 -18.43 2.84
C GLN A 19 1.45 -18.59 2.68
N ARG A 20 2.19 -18.69 3.78
CA ARG A 20 3.65 -18.90 3.75
C ARG A 20 4.06 -20.25 3.16
N GLU A 21 3.25 -21.28 3.38
CA GLU A 21 3.49 -22.63 2.87
C GLU A 21 2.99 -22.84 1.44
N GLY A 22 2.31 -21.84 0.84
CA GLY A 22 1.71 -21.95 -0.49
C GLY A 22 0.53 -22.91 -0.57
N LEU A 23 -0.07 -23.23 0.57
CA LEU A 23 -1.20 -24.16 0.71
C LEU A 23 -2.54 -23.43 0.86
N LEU A 24 -2.54 -22.10 0.73
CA LEU A 24 -3.70 -21.24 0.97
C LEU A 24 -4.93 -21.65 0.15
N VAL A 25 -4.77 -21.82 -1.16
CA VAL A 25 -5.87 -22.22 -2.06
C VAL A 25 -6.42 -23.60 -1.68
N GLU A 26 -5.53 -24.56 -1.44
CA GLU A 26 -5.90 -25.94 -1.12
C GLU A 26 -6.69 -26.00 0.19
N ASN A 27 -6.21 -25.30 1.22
CA ASN A 27 -6.83 -25.30 2.53
C ASN A 27 -8.16 -24.56 2.55
N ILE A 28 -8.32 -23.45 1.81
CA ILE A 28 -9.62 -22.77 1.65
C ILE A 28 -10.62 -23.69 0.95
N LYS A 29 -10.22 -24.37 -0.14
CA LYS A 29 -11.09 -25.37 -0.81
C LYS A 29 -11.52 -26.46 0.17
N LYS A 30 -10.58 -26.98 0.94
CA LYS A 30 -10.83 -28.04 1.92
C LYS A 30 -11.83 -27.62 2.98
N GLU A 31 -11.72 -26.39 3.51
CA GLU A 31 -12.65 -25.91 4.54
C GLU A 31 -14.06 -25.67 3.99
N PHE A 32 -14.19 -25.05 2.82
CA PHE A 32 -15.51 -24.75 2.26
C PHE A 32 -16.21 -25.98 1.67
N LEU A 33 -15.47 -26.97 1.17
CA LEU A 33 -16.07 -28.23 0.70
C LEU A 33 -16.68 -29.08 1.82
N LYS A 34 -16.31 -28.84 3.10
CA LYS A 34 -16.96 -29.48 4.25
C LYS A 34 -18.40 -28.98 4.47
N LEU A 35 -18.72 -27.78 3.99
CA LEU A 35 -20.06 -27.19 4.13
C LEU A 35 -21.01 -27.74 3.05
N PRO A 36 -22.32 -27.88 3.35
CA PRO A 36 -23.37 -28.10 2.35
C PRO A 36 -23.32 -27.04 1.24
N GLU A 37 -23.67 -27.39 0.00
CA GLU A 37 -23.53 -26.51 -1.18
C GLU A 37 -24.24 -25.15 -1.03
N ASP A 38 -25.41 -25.14 -0.40
CA ASP A 38 -26.22 -23.97 -0.09
C ASP A 38 -25.61 -23.06 0.99
N MET A 39 -24.67 -23.58 1.79
CA MET A 39 -24.00 -22.87 2.87
C MET A 39 -22.60 -22.36 2.53
N ARG A 40 -22.08 -22.67 1.32
CA ARG A 40 -20.73 -22.24 0.88
C ARG A 40 -20.64 -20.75 0.53
N GLY A 41 -21.78 -20.07 0.43
CA GLY A 41 -21.87 -18.65 0.11
C GLY A 41 -21.56 -18.31 -1.35
N GLY A 42 -22.06 -17.17 -1.83
CA GLY A 42 -21.95 -16.75 -3.24
C GLY A 42 -20.52 -16.43 -3.71
N TYR A 43 -19.58 -16.24 -2.78
CA TYR A 43 -18.17 -15.94 -3.10
C TYR A 43 -17.33 -17.19 -3.37
N PHE A 44 -17.74 -18.37 -2.89
CA PHE A 44 -16.96 -19.59 -3.08
C PHE A 44 -16.88 -20.05 -4.56
N PRO A 45 -17.97 -19.98 -5.36
CA PRO A 45 -17.88 -20.22 -6.79
C PRO A 45 -16.97 -19.23 -7.54
N TRP A 46 -16.93 -17.97 -7.12
CA TRP A 46 -15.99 -16.99 -7.66
C TRP A 46 -14.56 -17.34 -7.28
N PHE A 47 -14.30 -17.69 -6.02
CA PHE A 47 -12.99 -18.12 -5.53
C PHE A 47 -12.47 -19.33 -6.32
N LEU A 48 -13.30 -20.35 -6.57
CA LEU A 48 -12.91 -21.53 -7.36
C LEU A 48 -12.51 -21.19 -8.81
N LYS A 49 -13.09 -20.15 -9.40
CA LYS A 49 -12.73 -19.66 -10.74
C LYS A 49 -11.46 -18.82 -10.73
N ASN A 50 -11.11 -18.24 -9.59
CA ASN A 50 -10.03 -17.26 -9.44
C ASN A 50 -8.90 -17.75 -8.52
N THR A 51 -8.71 -19.08 -8.40
CA THR A 51 -7.70 -19.64 -7.48
C THR A 51 -6.28 -19.22 -7.83
N HIS A 52 -6.03 -18.91 -9.10
CA HIS A 52 -4.76 -18.39 -9.60
C HIS A 52 -4.32 -17.08 -8.92
N ILE A 53 -5.25 -16.30 -8.35
CA ILE A 53 -4.93 -15.06 -7.62
C ILE A 53 -4.25 -15.35 -6.27
N PHE A 54 -4.45 -16.56 -5.71
CA PHE A 54 -4.07 -16.88 -4.33
C PHE A 54 -2.96 -17.94 -4.22
N ASP A 55 -2.43 -18.44 -5.34
CA ASP A 55 -1.27 -19.34 -5.30
C ASP A 55 -0.05 -18.53 -4.86
N ALA A 56 0.63 -18.94 -3.79
CA ALA A 56 1.79 -18.19 -3.25
C ALA A 56 3.03 -18.18 -4.19
N SER A 57 2.93 -18.79 -5.37
CA SER A 57 3.88 -18.62 -6.48
C SER A 57 3.59 -17.39 -7.33
N PHE A 58 2.48 -16.67 -7.08
CA PHE A 58 2.11 -15.44 -7.77
C PHE A 58 2.97 -14.28 -7.29
N LYS A 59 4.19 -14.24 -7.83
CA LYS A 59 4.91 -12.98 -7.93
C LYS A 59 4.06 -12.08 -8.83
N SER A 60 3.85 -10.83 -8.42
CA SER A 60 3.16 -9.80 -9.23
C SER A 60 3.71 -9.70 -10.67
N ASP A 61 4.94 -10.18 -10.90
CA ASP A 61 5.62 -10.26 -12.19
C ASP A 61 5.19 -11.45 -13.11
N SER A 62 4.29 -12.34 -12.69
CA SER A 62 3.94 -13.56 -13.46
C SER A 62 2.48 -13.68 -13.90
N LEU A 63 1.72 -12.59 -13.93
CA LEU A 63 0.46 -12.58 -14.67
C LEU A 63 0.78 -12.47 -16.16
N SER A 64 0.27 -13.41 -16.95
CA SER A 64 0.46 -13.35 -18.39
C SER A 64 -0.22 -12.08 -18.94
N PRO A 65 0.33 -11.43 -19.99
CA PRO A 65 -0.28 -10.23 -20.58
C PRO A 65 -1.78 -10.40 -20.91
N GLU A 66 -2.20 -11.63 -21.18
CA GLU A 66 -3.57 -12.03 -21.47
C GLU A 66 -4.53 -11.86 -20.29
N THR A 67 -4.06 -12.01 -19.04
CA THR A 67 -4.91 -11.82 -17.85
C THR A 67 -5.22 -10.34 -17.60
N TYR A 68 -4.32 -9.44 -17.96
CA TYR A 68 -4.49 -7.99 -17.78
C TYR A 68 -5.30 -7.33 -18.89
N ARG A 69 -5.28 -7.94 -20.07
CA ARG A 69 -5.85 -7.37 -21.29
C ARG A 69 -7.34 -6.97 -21.15
N PRO A 70 -8.24 -7.77 -20.56
CA PRO A 70 -9.64 -7.38 -20.45
C PRO A 70 -9.86 -6.12 -19.61
N PHE A 71 -9.10 -5.98 -18.51
CA PHE A 71 -9.18 -4.81 -17.64
C PHE A 71 -8.53 -3.58 -18.25
N LEU A 72 -7.49 -3.77 -19.06
CA LEU A 72 -6.90 -2.69 -19.85
C LEU A 72 -7.91 -2.18 -20.90
N GLU A 73 -8.56 -3.09 -21.62
CA GLU A 73 -9.60 -2.75 -22.59
C GLU A 73 -10.80 -2.07 -21.90
N GLU A 74 -11.22 -2.55 -20.73
CA GLU A 74 -12.25 -1.90 -19.91
C GLU A 74 -11.82 -0.51 -19.45
N ALA A 75 -10.62 -0.35 -18.87
CA ALA A 75 -10.10 0.93 -18.42
C ALA A 75 -10.04 1.96 -19.55
N ARG A 76 -9.70 1.54 -20.77
CA ARG A 76 -9.71 2.42 -21.95
C ARG A 76 -11.08 3.02 -22.24
N THR A 77 -12.18 2.32 -21.95
CA THR A 77 -13.53 2.86 -22.19
C THR A 77 -13.85 4.10 -21.34
N TYR A 78 -13.12 4.35 -20.25
CA TYR A 78 -13.29 5.52 -19.39
C TYR A 78 -12.52 6.75 -19.87
N LEU A 79 -11.64 6.58 -20.85
CA LEU A 79 -10.79 7.63 -21.39
C LEU A 79 -11.54 8.48 -22.42
N SER A 80 -11.01 9.69 -22.67
CA SER A 80 -11.44 10.52 -23.80
C SER A 80 -11.19 9.80 -25.14
N PRO A 81 -11.96 10.10 -26.20
CA PRO A 81 -11.74 9.48 -27.52
C PRO A 81 -10.31 9.62 -28.03
N GLU A 82 -9.66 10.75 -27.73
CA GLU A 82 -8.26 11.01 -28.09
C GLU A 82 -7.31 10.06 -27.35
N ASP A 83 -7.52 9.86 -26.06
CA ASP A 83 -6.68 9.03 -25.20
C ASP A 83 -6.90 7.52 -25.44
N GLN A 84 -8.09 7.12 -25.91
CA GLN A 84 -8.37 5.72 -26.25
C GLN A 84 -7.44 5.17 -27.32
N GLN A 85 -6.95 6.03 -28.22
CA GLN A 85 -6.06 5.67 -29.33
C GLN A 85 -4.58 5.57 -28.92
N VAL A 86 -4.23 5.93 -27.67
CA VAL A 86 -2.85 5.88 -27.20
C VAL A 86 -2.43 4.42 -27.00
N GLU A 87 -1.60 3.89 -27.90
CA GLU A 87 -1.12 2.50 -27.81
C GLU A 87 -0.10 2.33 -26.67
N ASN A 88 0.84 3.26 -26.53
CA ASN A 88 1.88 3.23 -25.50
C ASN A 88 1.66 4.34 -24.46
N TRP A 89 1.30 3.91 -23.26
CA TRP A 89 1.07 4.79 -22.11
C TRP A 89 2.36 5.18 -21.37
N LYS A 90 3.48 4.49 -21.64
CA LYS A 90 4.76 4.78 -21.01
C LYS A 90 5.32 6.11 -21.53
N GLY A 91 5.44 7.09 -20.63
CA GLY A 91 5.95 8.42 -20.96
C GLY A 91 4.89 9.42 -21.44
N VAL A 92 3.60 9.14 -21.21
CA VAL A 92 2.53 10.13 -21.41
C VAL A 92 2.73 11.29 -20.44
N ASP A 93 2.75 12.52 -20.98
CA ASP A 93 2.77 13.76 -20.22
C ASP A 93 1.33 14.31 -20.07
N PRO A 94 0.87 14.66 -18.85
CA PRO A 94 1.58 14.58 -17.58
C PRO A 94 1.64 13.16 -17.00
N GLU A 95 2.72 12.86 -16.27
CA GLU A 95 2.92 11.58 -15.56
C GLU A 95 1.72 11.20 -14.69
N ALA A 96 1.12 12.18 -14.02
CA ALA A 96 -0.09 12.02 -13.23
C ALA A 96 -1.27 11.38 -14.00
N LYS A 97 -1.33 11.56 -15.32
CA LYS A 97 -2.34 10.94 -16.20
C LYS A 97 -2.08 9.45 -16.39
N PHE A 98 -0.81 9.08 -16.62
CA PHE A 98 -0.40 7.68 -16.66
C PHE A 98 -0.65 6.99 -15.31
N GLU A 99 -0.23 7.60 -14.21
CA GLU A 99 -0.43 7.06 -12.86
C GLU A 99 -1.91 6.85 -12.54
N SER A 100 -2.77 7.81 -12.94
CA SER A 100 -4.22 7.72 -12.76
C SER A 100 -4.84 6.61 -13.60
N PHE A 101 -4.33 6.39 -14.81
CA PHE A 101 -4.78 5.30 -15.67
C PHE A 101 -4.39 3.93 -15.10
N GLU A 102 -3.16 3.80 -14.59
CA GLU A 102 -2.72 2.57 -13.93
C GLU A 102 -3.55 2.29 -12.67
N LEU A 103 -3.81 3.30 -11.83
CA LEU A 103 -4.70 3.11 -10.68
C LEU A 103 -6.09 2.66 -11.11
N LEU A 104 -6.70 3.29 -12.13
CA LEU A 104 -8.01 2.90 -12.66
C LEU A 104 -8.00 1.42 -13.06
N ARG A 105 -7.00 0.99 -13.82
CA ARG A 105 -6.84 -0.41 -14.23
C ARG A 105 -6.76 -1.34 -13.02
N MET A 106 -5.96 -0.98 -12.02
CA MET A 106 -5.79 -1.80 -10.80
C MET A 106 -7.10 -1.93 -10.01
N VAL A 107 -7.83 -0.83 -9.81
CA VAL A 107 -9.08 -0.88 -9.03
C VAL A 107 -10.17 -1.65 -9.79
N LEU A 108 -10.22 -1.58 -11.12
CA LEU A 108 -11.13 -2.41 -11.93
C LEU A 108 -10.84 -3.91 -11.79
N MET A 109 -9.58 -4.28 -11.59
CA MET A 109 -9.20 -5.65 -11.25
C MET A 109 -9.57 -6.06 -9.82
N GLY A 110 -10.04 -5.13 -8.99
CA GLY A 110 -10.28 -5.35 -7.56
C GLY A 110 -9.01 -5.32 -6.72
N ASN A 111 -7.92 -4.74 -7.25
CA ASN A 111 -6.62 -4.65 -6.58
C ASN A 111 -6.28 -3.18 -6.23
N GLY A 112 -5.39 -3.01 -5.26
CA GLY A 112 -4.75 -1.73 -4.95
C GLY A 112 -3.28 -1.71 -5.39
N PRO A 113 -2.63 -0.52 -5.43
CA PRO A 113 -1.19 -0.43 -5.58
C PRO A 113 -0.42 -1.25 -4.55
N ASP A 114 0.66 -1.90 -4.98
CA ASP A 114 1.60 -2.61 -4.10
C ASP A 114 2.68 -1.65 -3.59
N PRO A 115 3.25 -1.85 -2.38
CA PRO A 115 4.36 -1.03 -1.87
C PRO A 115 5.58 -0.91 -2.81
N LEU A 116 5.81 -1.85 -3.73
CA LEU A 116 6.87 -1.74 -4.75
C LEU A 116 6.59 -0.67 -5.81
N GLN A 117 5.33 -0.29 -5.97
CA GLN A 117 4.86 0.65 -6.99
C GLN A 117 4.78 2.07 -6.42
N ASP A 118 5.25 3.05 -7.18
CA ASP A 118 5.22 4.46 -6.77
C ASP A 118 3.79 4.99 -6.58
N LEU A 119 2.84 4.35 -7.26
CA LEU A 119 1.39 4.59 -7.11
C LEU A 119 0.90 4.46 -5.66
N TRP A 120 1.53 3.58 -4.86
CA TRP A 120 1.17 3.38 -3.46
C TRP A 120 1.40 4.66 -2.63
N VAL A 121 2.46 5.39 -2.92
CA VAL A 121 2.74 6.69 -2.31
C VAL A 121 1.93 7.79 -3.01
N ALA A 122 1.90 7.82 -4.34
CA ALA A 122 1.23 8.87 -5.11
C ALA A 122 -0.25 9.03 -4.73
N PHE A 123 -0.96 7.92 -4.57
CA PHE A 123 -2.37 7.91 -4.18
C PHE A 123 -2.61 7.80 -2.68
N GLY A 124 -1.57 7.83 -1.84
CA GLY A 124 -1.68 7.91 -0.39
C GLY A 124 -2.09 6.61 0.31
N PHE A 125 -1.95 5.46 -0.35
CA PHE A 125 -2.09 4.16 0.32
C PHE A 125 -1.04 4.00 1.43
N CYS A 126 0.14 4.60 1.26
CA CYS A 126 1.15 4.69 2.31
C CYS A 126 0.68 5.38 3.60
N ALA A 127 -0.39 6.19 3.57
CA ALA A 127 -0.93 6.83 4.77
C ALA A 127 -1.91 5.94 5.55
N CYS A 128 -2.34 4.81 4.97
CA CYS A 128 -3.19 3.81 5.64
C CYS A 128 -2.40 3.02 6.69
N GLN A 129 -3.03 2.67 7.81
CA GLN A 129 -2.39 1.94 8.92
C GLN A 129 -2.48 0.42 8.77
N SER A 130 -3.36 -0.07 7.91
CA SER A 130 -3.58 -1.51 7.72
C SER A 130 -4.08 -1.80 6.32
N GLU A 131 -3.94 -3.07 5.91
CA GLU A 131 -4.50 -3.59 4.67
C GLU A 131 -6.02 -3.36 4.57
N LEU A 132 -6.75 -3.35 5.69
CA LEU A 132 -8.18 -3.03 5.70
C LEU A 132 -8.46 -1.59 5.28
N GLU A 133 -7.64 -0.64 5.76
CA GLU A 133 -7.75 0.76 5.35
C GLU A 133 -7.34 0.95 3.88
N GLU A 134 -6.31 0.24 3.41
CA GLU A 134 -5.88 0.24 2.01
C GLU A 134 -6.97 -0.31 1.08
N ASN A 135 -7.58 -1.45 1.46
CA ASN A 135 -8.70 -2.04 0.72
C ASN A 135 -9.91 -1.10 0.68
N PHE A 136 -10.21 -0.40 1.78
CA PHE A 136 -11.27 0.60 1.82
C PHE A 136 -10.97 1.79 0.91
N LEU A 137 -9.72 2.26 0.87
CA LEU A 137 -9.29 3.32 -0.03
C LEU A 137 -9.40 2.89 -1.50
N GLY A 138 -8.94 1.69 -1.85
CA GLY A 138 -9.10 1.10 -3.18
C GLY A 138 -10.58 0.98 -3.59
N GLY A 139 -11.44 0.51 -2.68
CA GLY A 139 -12.89 0.48 -2.89
C GLY A 139 -13.51 1.86 -3.09
N THR A 140 -12.97 2.89 -2.43
CA THR A 140 -13.43 4.28 -2.60
C THR A 140 -13.06 4.82 -3.98
N PHE A 141 -11.84 4.55 -4.46
CA PHE A 141 -11.46 4.85 -5.84
C PHE A 141 -12.32 4.09 -6.84
N LEU A 142 -12.62 2.82 -6.57
CA LEU A 142 -13.52 2.03 -7.41
C LEU A 142 -14.92 2.64 -7.48
N MET A 143 -15.50 3.07 -6.35
CA MET A 143 -16.81 3.74 -6.32
C MET A 143 -16.83 5.08 -7.07
N LEU A 144 -15.69 5.79 -7.06
CA LEU A 144 -15.53 7.06 -7.76
C LEU A 144 -15.41 6.87 -9.27
N LEU A 145 -14.75 5.80 -9.71
CA LEU A 145 -14.29 5.63 -11.09
C LEU A 145 -15.07 4.60 -11.89
N ASN A 146 -15.60 3.54 -11.28
CA ASN A 146 -16.27 2.46 -11.98
C ASN A 146 -17.78 2.70 -12.04
N HIS A 147 -18.28 3.06 -13.23
CA HIS A 147 -19.69 3.37 -13.48
C HIS A 147 -20.62 2.14 -13.43
N SER A 148 -20.06 0.92 -13.45
CA SER A 148 -20.81 -0.34 -13.42
C SER A 148 -21.21 -0.74 -12.00
N VAL A 149 -20.64 -0.13 -10.96
CA VAL A 149 -21.02 -0.40 -9.56
C VAL A 149 -22.35 0.30 -9.24
N ARG A 150 -23.28 -0.40 -8.60
CA ARG A 150 -24.56 0.18 -8.19
C ARG A 150 -24.32 1.25 -7.12
N GLY A 151 -24.72 2.50 -7.42
CA GLY A 151 -24.40 3.65 -6.56
C GLY A 151 -23.05 4.31 -6.88
N ALA A 152 -22.40 3.90 -7.97
CA ALA A 152 -21.20 4.55 -8.48
C ALA A 152 -21.42 6.03 -8.78
N ILE A 153 -20.37 6.78 -8.53
CA ILE A 153 -20.33 8.20 -8.75
C ILE A 153 -19.75 8.43 -10.13
N LYS A 154 -20.42 9.24 -10.95
CA LYS A 154 -19.98 9.47 -12.34
C LYS A 154 -18.84 10.50 -12.42
N CYS A 155 -17.73 10.27 -11.72
CA CYS A 155 -16.53 11.08 -11.96
C CYS A 155 -15.91 10.66 -13.29
N THR A 156 -15.68 11.62 -14.18
CA THR A 156 -14.94 11.33 -15.41
C THR A 156 -13.47 11.09 -15.10
N PHE A 157 -12.81 10.27 -15.91
CA PHE A 157 -11.37 10.08 -15.83
C PHE A 157 -10.61 11.41 -15.90
N ASP A 158 -11.04 12.32 -16.79
CA ASP A 158 -10.43 13.65 -16.92
C ASP A 158 -10.46 14.48 -15.65
N LYS A 159 -11.59 14.46 -14.94
CA LYS A 159 -11.71 15.17 -13.67
C LYS A 159 -10.81 14.53 -12.61
N PHE A 160 -10.71 13.20 -12.62
CA PHE A 160 -9.90 12.44 -11.69
C PHE A 160 -8.39 12.72 -11.86
N TRP A 161 -7.83 12.51 -13.04
CA TRP A 161 -6.38 12.66 -13.22
C TRP A 161 -5.92 14.10 -13.04
N ARG A 162 -6.75 15.10 -13.39
CA ARG A 162 -6.45 16.52 -13.15
C ARG A 162 -6.44 16.85 -11.66
N ALA A 163 -7.38 16.28 -10.90
CA ALA A 163 -7.39 16.45 -9.45
C ALA A 163 -6.15 15.80 -8.81
N HIS A 164 -5.72 14.65 -9.32
CA HIS A 164 -4.45 14.04 -8.90
C HIS A 164 -3.26 14.97 -9.18
N HIS A 165 -3.12 15.42 -10.44
CA HIS A 165 -2.03 16.29 -10.88
C HIS A 165 -1.94 17.60 -10.08
N THR A 166 -3.08 18.18 -9.72
CA THR A 166 -3.15 19.47 -9.01
C THR A 166 -3.18 19.33 -7.48
N GLY A 167 -3.10 18.11 -6.93
CA GLY A 167 -3.17 17.88 -5.48
C GLY A 167 -4.56 18.11 -4.88
N GLN A 168 -5.62 18.05 -5.69
CA GLN A 168 -7.01 18.31 -5.29
C GLN A 168 -7.82 17.04 -5.00
N LEU A 169 -7.18 15.89 -4.80
CA LEU A 169 -7.87 14.62 -4.50
C LEU A 169 -8.80 14.72 -3.29
N THR A 170 -8.40 15.41 -2.21
CA THR A 170 -9.27 15.64 -1.04
C THR A 170 -10.56 16.36 -1.43
N SER A 171 -10.43 17.46 -2.19
CA SER A 171 -11.59 18.24 -2.66
C SER A 171 -12.48 17.45 -3.61
N LEU A 172 -11.88 16.62 -4.47
CA LEU A 172 -12.61 15.74 -5.36
C LEU A 172 -13.47 14.75 -4.59
N MET A 173 -12.88 14.05 -3.62
CA MET A 173 -13.58 13.06 -2.79
C MET A 173 -14.72 13.70 -2.00
N ASP A 174 -14.47 14.89 -1.42
CA ASP A 174 -15.47 15.64 -0.66
C ASP A 174 -16.63 16.12 -1.55
N SER A 175 -16.36 16.53 -2.79
CA SER A 175 -17.41 16.93 -3.76
C SER A 175 -18.38 15.80 -4.09
N TYR A 176 -17.99 14.56 -3.82
CA TYR A 176 -18.77 13.35 -4.06
C TYR A 176 -19.22 12.67 -2.76
N ASN A 177 -19.05 13.33 -1.61
CA ASN A 177 -19.39 12.80 -0.28
C ASN A 177 -18.75 11.45 0.04
N LEU A 178 -17.57 11.18 -0.54
CA LEU A 178 -16.81 9.97 -0.27
C LEU A 178 -16.05 10.13 1.03
N LYS A 179 -16.25 9.18 1.95
CA LYS A 179 -15.54 9.16 3.23
C LYS A 179 -14.12 8.68 3.01
N ILE A 180 -13.15 9.53 3.28
CA ILE A 180 -11.73 9.20 3.24
C ILE A 180 -11.16 9.26 4.66
N ASN A 181 -10.25 8.35 4.98
CA ASN A 181 -9.53 8.34 6.25
C ASN A 181 -8.85 9.70 6.49
N PRO A 182 -8.99 10.33 7.68
CA PRO A 182 -8.35 11.60 8.00
C PRO A 182 -6.84 11.63 7.75
N ARG A 183 -6.13 10.51 7.95
CA ARG A 183 -4.68 10.41 7.69
C ARG A 183 -4.35 10.56 6.22
N VAL A 184 -5.11 9.89 5.36
CA VAL A 184 -4.98 9.98 3.89
C VAL A 184 -5.33 11.40 3.43
N LYS A 185 -6.39 12.01 3.99
CA LYS A 185 -6.72 13.41 3.70
C LYS A 185 -5.59 14.37 4.09
N ARG A 186 -4.99 14.19 5.27
CA ARG A 186 -3.84 14.98 5.71
C ARG A 186 -2.67 14.80 4.75
N PHE A 187 -2.34 13.56 4.40
CA PHE A 187 -1.29 13.24 3.45
C PHE A 187 -1.48 13.97 2.11
N TRP A 188 -2.67 13.92 1.50
CA TRP A 188 -2.92 14.65 0.25
C TRP A 188 -2.88 16.18 0.39
N SER A 189 -3.29 16.70 1.54
CA SER A 189 -3.41 18.14 1.79
C SER A 189 -2.07 18.80 2.17
N SER A 190 -1.03 18.01 2.44
CA SER A 190 0.28 18.49 2.91
C SER A 190 1.40 18.12 1.91
N PRO A 191 1.60 18.88 0.81
CA PRO A 191 2.64 18.59 -0.18
C PRO A 191 4.06 18.44 0.38
N GLU A 192 4.41 19.21 1.41
CA GLU A 192 5.74 19.11 2.06
C GLU A 192 5.85 17.86 2.93
N GLU A 193 4.80 17.51 3.70
CA GLU A 193 4.81 16.29 4.52
C GLU A 193 4.91 15.03 3.64
N ARG A 194 4.40 15.04 2.39
CA ARG A 194 4.53 13.92 1.45
C ARG A 194 5.97 13.61 1.04
N LYS A 195 6.89 14.57 1.17
CA LYS A 195 8.32 14.40 0.84
C LYS A 195 9.12 13.85 2.03
N PHE A 196 8.50 13.64 3.19
CA PHE A 196 9.22 13.16 4.36
C PHE A 196 9.69 11.72 4.17
N SER A 197 10.94 11.47 4.58
CA SER A 197 11.60 10.16 4.46
C SER A 197 10.90 9.05 5.25
N VAL A 198 9.96 9.38 6.13
CA VAL A 198 9.19 8.36 6.87
C VAL A 198 8.27 7.56 5.94
N TRP A 199 7.84 8.14 4.82
CA TRP A 199 7.06 7.41 3.82
C TRP A 199 7.92 6.38 3.09
N ASP A 200 9.17 6.72 2.78
CA ASP A 200 10.16 5.77 2.24
C ASP A 200 10.45 4.66 3.25
N LEU A 201 10.55 5.00 4.54
CA LEU A 201 10.71 4.00 5.61
C LEU A 201 9.52 3.05 5.61
N LYS A 202 8.30 3.59 5.59
CA LYS A 202 7.09 2.78 5.62
C LYS A 202 6.99 1.88 4.38
N GLN A 203 7.34 2.40 3.21
CA GLN A 203 7.38 1.63 1.97
C GLN A 203 8.40 0.48 2.06
N PHE A 204 9.62 0.76 2.51
CA PHE A 204 10.66 -0.26 2.71
C PHE A 204 10.21 -1.37 3.68
N LEU A 205 9.58 -1.00 4.79
CA LEU A 205 9.09 -1.95 5.78
C LEU A 205 7.91 -2.79 5.26
N ALA A 206 7.06 -2.22 4.42
CA ALA A 206 5.95 -2.91 3.77
C ALA A 206 6.44 -3.91 2.71
N ILE A 207 7.47 -3.54 1.94
CA ILE A 207 8.15 -4.44 1.00
C ILE A 207 8.78 -5.63 1.73
N ASN A 208 9.31 -5.40 2.94
CA ASN A 208 9.84 -6.45 3.81
C ASN A 208 10.98 -7.28 3.19
N GLU A 209 11.79 -6.67 2.33
CA GLU A 209 12.96 -7.30 1.71
C GLU A 209 14.23 -6.53 2.09
N PRO A 210 15.01 -6.99 3.09
CA PRO A 210 16.22 -6.29 3.54
C PRO A 210 17.25 -6.04 2.43
N ALA A 211 17.30 -6.91 1.42
CA ALA A 211 18.21 -6.80 0.29
C ALA A 211 17.96 -5.56 -0.59
N LYS A 212 16.75 -4.97 -0.53
CA LYS A 212 16.41 -3.77 -1.30
C LYS A 212 16.94 -2.47 -0.67
N LEU A 213 17.48 -2.51 0.55
CA LEU A 213 17.99 -1.34 1.26
C LEU A 213 19.07 -0.58 0.47
N ASP A 214 19.83 -1.27 -0.38
CA ASP A 214 20.89 -0.66 -1.20
C ASP A 214 20.36 0.08 -2.44
N GLU A 215 19.06 -0.01 -2.75
CA GLU A 215 18.45 0.72 -3.86
C GLU A 215 18.49 2.24 -3.62
N LEU A 216 18.71 3.01 -4.69
CA LEU A 216 18.82 4.48 -4.61
C LEU A 216 17.58 5.15 -4.00
N ARG A 217 16.40 4.54 -4.14
CA ARG A 217 15.15 5.06 -3.58
C ARG A 217 15.12 5.08 -2.05
N PHE A 218 15.95 4.30 -1.39
CA PHE A 218 15.99 4.16 0.08
C PHE A 218 17.20 4.88 0.72
N GLN A 219 17.85 5.79 -0.01
CA GLN A 219 19.00 6.53 0.54
C GLN A 219 18.61 7.44 1.71
N SER A 220 17.41 8.03 1.66
CA SER A 220 16.86 8.84 2.76
C SER A 220 16.79 8.04 4.05
N ILE A 221 16.27 6.80 3.99
CA ILE A 221 16.08 5.99 5.19
C ILE A 221 17.40 5.50 5.80
N ARG A 222 18.41 5.33 4.95
CA ARG A 222 19.77 4.98 5.38
C ARG A 222 20.34 6.03 6.32
N LEU A 223 20.19 7.29 5.94
CA LEU A 223 20.68 8.44 6.71
C LEU A 223 19.80 8.72 7.93
N ASP A 224 18.49 8.73 7.73
CA ASP A 224 17.53 9.26 8.70
C ASP A 224 17.16 8.26 9.79
N TYR A 225 17.05 6.97 9.46
CA TYR A 225 16.55 5.96 10.41
C TYR A 225 17.63 4.99 10.89
N GLY A 226 18.91 5.35 10.71
CA GLY A 226 20.02 4.65 11.33
C GLY A 226 20.50 3.41 10.60
N PHE A 227 19.95 3.08 9.42
CA PHE A 227 20.40 1.91 8.66
C PHE A 227 21.85 2.04 8.15
N MET A 228 22.40 3.25 8.03
CA MET A 228 23.84 3.45 7.78
C MET A 228 24.73 2.94 8.92
N ASN A 229 24.20 2.82 10.14
CA ASN A 229 24.95 2.32 11.29
C ASN A 229 24.94 0.79 11.38
N CYS A 230 24.16 0.09 10.54
CA CYS A 230 24.07 -1.36 10.53
C CYS A 230 25.40 -1.99 10.06
N ARG A 231 25.87 -3.02 10.78
CA ARG A 231 27.08 -3.78 10.43
C ARG A 231 26.79 -5.04 9.61
N GLY A 232 25.52 -5.43 9.50
CA GLY A 232 25.10 -6.61 8.79
C GLY A 232 23.59 -6.80 8.83
N LEU A 233 23.13 -7.93 8.29
CA LEU A 233 21.71 -8.25 8.14
C LEU A 233 20.95 -8.29 9.47
N GLU A 234 21.59 -8.71 10.56
CA GLU A 234 20.98 -8.76 11.89
C GLU A 234 20.58 -7.37 12.41
N ASP A 235 21.47 -6.38 12.26
CA ASP A 235 21.18 -4.98 12.62
C ASP A 235 20.00 -4.43 11.77
N ILE A 236 19.99 -4.76 10.47
CA ILE A 236 18.93 -4.33 9.54
C ILE A 236 17.59 -4.92 9.95
N CYS A 237 17.52 -6.24 10.13
CA CYS A 237 16.29 -6.93 10.54
C CYS A 237 15.79 -6.43 11.91
N THR A 238 16.71 -6.13 12.83
CA THR A 238 16.38 -5.57 14.14
C THR A 238 15.74 -4.20 14.02
N LEU A 239 16.34 -3.27 13.25
CA LEU A 239 15.75 -1.95 13.01
C LEU A 239 14.41 -2.06 12.29
N MET A 240 14.29 -2.93 11.29
CA MET A 240 13.02 -3.16 10.61
C MET A 240 11.92 -3.59 11.58
N GLU A 241 12.21 -4.52 12.48
CA GLU A 241 11.24 -5.00 13.47
C GLU A 241 10.84 -3.90 14.46
N ILE A 242 11.80 -3.10 14.93
CA ILE A 242 11.52 -1.97 15.83
C ILE A 242 10.60 -0.96 15.13
N TYR A 243 10.95 -0.53 13.91
CA TYR A 243 10.15 0.47 13.19
C TYR A 243 8.79 -0.06 12.75
N LYS A 244 8.66 -1.34 12.40
CA LYS A 244 7.34 -1.95 12.14
C LYS A 244 6.44 -1.85 13.35
N ARG A 245 6.94 -2.24 14.54
CA ARG A 245 6.17 -2.15 15.78
C ARG A 245 5.81 -0.72 16.14
N LEU A 246 6.75 0.21 15.96
CA LEU A 246 6.50 1.64 16.19
C LEU A 246 5.38 2.16 15.30
N LEU A 247 5.47 1.95 13.98
CA LEU A 247 4.50 2.47 13.01
C LEU A 247 3.10 1.83 13.12
N LEU A 248 2.94 0.76 13.91
CA LEU A 248 1.63 0.24 14.27
C LEU A 248 0.91 1.12 15.31
N VAL A 249 1.64 1.88 16.13
CA VAL A 249 1.09 2.61 17.29
C VAL A 249 1.32 4.12 17.26
N VAL A 250 2.35 4.60 16.55
CA VAL A 250 2.70 6.02 16.47
C VAL A 250 2.26 6.65 15.14
N ASP A 251 2.07 7.97 15.12
CA ASP A 251 1.93 8.72 13.86
C ASP A 251 3.29 8.74 13.14
N PRO A 252 3.38 8.31 11.87
CA PRO A 252 4.61 8.41 11.07
C PRO A 252 5.25 9.81 11.12
N LEU A 253 4.43 10.86 11.17
CA LEU A 253 4.93 12.23 11.20
C LEU A 253 5.59 12.59 12.53
N GLU A 254 5.18 11.99 13.65
CA GLU A 254 5.88 12.13 14.93
C GLU A 254 7.24 11.43 14.92
N LEU A 255 7.32 10.25 14.28
CA LEU A 255 8.58 9.54 14.09
C LEU A 255 9.56 10.37 13.23
N HIS A 256 9.06 11.00 12.16
CA HIS A 256 9.89 11.89 11.34
C HIS A 256 10.40 13.10 12.15
N GLN A 257 9.57 13.67 13.01
CA GLN A 257 10.00 14.76 13.89
C GLN A 257 11.02 14.29 14.94
N ALA A 258 10.89 13.08 15.46
CA ALA A 258 11.90 12.48 16.34
C ALA A 258 13.23 12.26 15.61
N CYS A 259 13.19 11.86 14.34
CA CYS A 259 14.36 11.78 13.46
C CYS A 259 15.04 13.15 13.33
N ILE A 260 14.31 14.20 12.94
CA ILE A 260 14.86 15.56 12.78
C ILE A 260 15.50 16.07 14.08
N LYS A 261 14.93 15.71 15.23
CA LYS A 261 15.45 16.10 16.54
C LYS A 261 16.58 15.21 17.05
N GLY A 262 16.95 14.14 16.33
CA GLY A 262 18.00 13.20 16.73
C GLY A 262 17.66 12.39 17.98
N ARG A 263 16.37 12.13 18.21
CA ARG A 263 15.85 11.45 19.42
C ARG A 263 15.10 10.17 19.10
N LEU A 264 15.53 9.44 18.06
CA LEU A 264 14.88 8.19 17.63
C LEU A 264 14.88 7.12 18.73
N PHE A 265 16.00 6.97 19.44
CA PHE A 265 16.13 5.99 20.51
C PHE A 265 15.19 6.32 21.68
N GLU A 266 15.19 7.58 22.14
CA GLU A 266 14.33 8.05 23.22
C GLU A 266 12.85 7.98 22.83
N PHE A 267 12.53 8.27 21.57
CA PHE A 267 11.17 8.16 21.04
C PHE A 267 10.70 6.71 20.95
N ALA A 268 11.58 5.76 20.61
CA ALA A 268 11.23 4.35 20.49
C ALA A 268 11.04 3.65 21.84
N ASN A 269 11.74 4.11 22.88
CA ASN A 269 11.80 3.48 24.20
C ASN A 269 10.44 3.20 24.90
N PRO A 270 9.42 4.07 24.79
CA PRO A 270 8.10 3.78 25.38
C PRO A 270 7.32 2.67 24.67
N TYR A 271 7.67 2.33 23.43
CA TYR A 271 6.88 1.44 22.56
C TYR A 271 7.57 0.11 22.27
N HIS A 272 8.86 0.00 22.58
CA HIS A 272 9.65 -1.20 22.38
C HIS A 272 10.66 -1.39 23.52
N GLU A 273 10.98 -2.63 23.86
CA GLU A 273 12.04 -2.93 24.82
C GLU A 273 13.40 -2.63 24.18
N MET A 274 13.90 -1.41 24.39
CA MET A 274 15.12 -0.93 23.77
C MET A 274 16.35 -1.41 24.55
N LYS A 275 17.22 -2.16 23.87
CA LYS A 275 18.54 -2.50 24.42
C LYS A 275 19.50 -1.30 24.27
N PRO A 276 20.43 -1.09 25.22
CA PRO A 276 21.41 0.00 25.13
C PRO A 276 22.24 -0.04 23.83
N GLU A 277 22.48 -1.23 23.28
CA GLU A 277 23.21 -1.43 22.02
C GLU A 277 22.51 -0.82 20.80
N TYR A 278 21.17 -0.69 20.83
CA TYR A 278 20.40 -0.09 19.73
C TYR A 278 20.57 1.43 19.66
N LYS A 279 21.06 2.07 20.73
CA LYS A 279 21.35 3.50 20.73
C LYS A 279 22.34 3.90 19.63
N ARG A 280 23.34 3.04 19.40
CA ARG A 280 24.32 3.21 18.31
C ARG A 280 23.64 3.16 16.94
N LEU A 281 22.64 2.29 16.78
CA LEU A 281 21.94 2.13 15.50
C LEU A 281 21.11 3.37 15.18
N MET A 282 20.42 3.93 16.17
CA MET A 282 19.45 5.02 16.01
C MET A 282 20.06 6.43 16.17
N THR A 283 21.34 6.61 15.82
CA THR A 283 22.02 7.90 15.84
C THR A 283 22.15 8.46 14.42
N ASN A 284 21.72 9.71 14.20
CA ASN A 284 21.87 10.37 12.91
C ASN A 284 23.37 10.66 12.66
N ILE A 285 23.85 10.32 11.46
CA ILE A 285 25.28 10.44 11.11
C ILE A 285 25.69 11.85 10.67
N TYR A 286 24.72 12.75 10.51
CA TYR A 286 24.91 14.12 10.07
C TYR A 286 24.63 15.11 11.21
N PRO A 287 25.28 16.28 11.22
CA PRO A 287 24.99 17.31 12.21
C PRO A 287 23.55 17.79 12.03
N LEU A 288 22.77 17.68 13.09
CA LEU A 288 21.44 18.28 13.16
C LEU A 288 21.58 19.73 13.56
N GLU A 289 20.90 20.63 12.84
CA GLU A 289 20.78 22.02 13.30
C GLU A 289 20.15 22.03 14.69
N ARG A 290 20.83 22.65 15.66
CA ARG A 290 20.28 22.84 16.99
C ARG A 290 19.13 23.82 16.89
N TYR A 291 17.91 23.33 16.77
CA TYR A 291 16.74 24.14 17.06
C TYR A 291 16.77 24.45 18.56
N PRO A 292 16.77 25.73 18.98
CA PRO A 292 16.67 26.08 20.38
C PRO A 292 15.37 25.49 20.96
N GLU A 293 15.49 24.90 22.15
CA GLU A 293 14.42 24.26 22.93
C GLU A 293 13.25 25.20 23.26
#